data_AF-C3XXY3-F1
#
_entry.id   AF-C3XXY3-F1
#
_cell.length_a   1.000
_cell.length_b   1.000
_cell.length_c   1.000
_cell.angle_alpha   90.00
_cell.angle_beta   90.00
_cell.angle_gamma   90.00
#
_symmetry.space_group_name_H-M   'P 1'
#
loop_
_entity.id
_entity.type
_entity.pdbx_description
1 polymer ?
#
loop_
_entity_poly.entity_id
_entity_poly.type
_entity_poly.pdbx_seq_one_letter_code
_entity_poly.pdbx_strand_id
1 'polypeptide(L)'
;LQRGSEQTLVTRLWLRMSWQDDFLQWNPEKHGGIETLALPVKKVWTPDIFLYNNVHGDAGGLLKVADVVVDSDGNVTWLQPGIFRSACDMDVSLFPFDEQTCELHFGSWVHPTSRINITPGKVDTSEYQENEQFMLAKSEIHGEVCCFVSSYIT
;
A
#
# COMPACT_ATOMS: atom_id res chain seq x y z
N LEU A 1 20.36 -20.81 21.09
CA LEU A 1 19.30 -20.56 20.09
C LEU A 1 18.95 -19.08 20.19
N GLN A 2 19.51 -18.26 19.31
CA GLN A 2 19.35 -16.80 19.38
C GLN A 2 17.90 -16.45 19.04
N ARG A 3 17.13 -16.08 20.07
CA ARG A 3 15.86 -15.38 19.96
C ARG A 3 16.17 -13.91 19.62
N GLY A 4 16.60 -13.64 18.38
CA GLY A 4 17.12 -12.31 18.04
C GLY A 4 17.55 -12.06 16.59
N SER A 5 16.97 -12.76 15.60
CA SER A 5 17.04 -12.28 14.22
C SER A 5 15.85 -11.36 13.96
N GLU A 6 16.08 -10.15 13.49
CA GLU A 6 15.05 -9.19 13.08
C GLU A 6 14.17 -9.85 11.99
N GLN A 7 13.01 -10.39 12.36
CA GLN A 7 12.15 -11.13 11.43
C GLN A 7 11.38 -10.13 10.56
N THR A 8 12.06 -9.71 9.49
CA THR A 8 11.61 -8.65 8.59
C THR A 8 11.36 -9.21 7.21
N LEU A 9 10.16 -8.96 6.67
CA LEU A 9 9.88 -9.21 5.27
C LEU A 9 10.09 -7.92 4.47
N VAL A 10 10.91 -7.98 3.43
CA VAL A 10 11.14 -6.86 2.50
C VAL A 10 10.45 -7.16 1.19
N THR A 11 9.46 -6.36 0.81
CA THR A 11 8.70 -6.50 -0.43
C THR A 11 8.81 -5.26 -1.30
N ARG A 12 8.97 -5.46 -2.60
CA ARG A 12 8.80 -4.39 -3.59
C ARG A 12 7.41 -4.54 -4.19
N LEU A 13 6.54 -3.56 -3.95
CA LEU A 13 5.14 -3.60 -4.41
C LEU A 13 4.81 -2.33 -5.17
N TRP A 14 3.83 -2.43 -6.05
CA TRP A 14 3.20 -1.30 -6.71
C TRP A 14 1.84 -1.09 -6.09
N LEU A 15 1.66 0.01 -5.37
CA LEU A 15 0.39 0.34 -4.72
C LEU A 15 -0.48 1.11 -5.71
N ARG A 16 -1.57 0.50 -6.17
CA ARG A 16 -2.58 1.18 -7.00
C ARG A 16 -3.68 1.72 -6.10
N MET A 17 -3.80 3.05 -6.06
CA MET A 17 -4.88 3.75 -5.36
C MET A 17 -5.77 4.45 -6.38
N SER A 18 -7.07 4.50 -6.09
CA SER A 18 -8.06 5.22 -6.88
C SER A 18 -9.01 5.95 -5.95
N TRP A 19 -9.33 7.21 -6.27
CA TRP A 19 -10.34 7.97 -5.54
C TRP A 19 -11.04 8.97 -6.47
N GLN A 20 -12.21 9.43 -6.04
CA GLN A 20 -12.98 10.46 -6.72
C GLN A 20 -12.59 11.84 -6.18
N ASP A 21 -12.26 12.79 -7.07
CA ASP A 21 -12.03 14.20 -6.72
C ASP A 21 -13.00 15.10 -7.49
N ASP A 22 -13.98 15.66 -6.77
CA ASP A 22 -15.03 16.51 -7.36
C ASP A 22 -14.52 17.83 -7.91
N PHE A 23 -13.32 18.27 -7.49
CA PHE A 23 -12.71 19.51 -7.99
C PHE A 23 -11.89 19.31 -9.26
N LEU A 24 -11.65 18.05 -9.66
CA LEU A 24 -10.87 17.69 -10.85
C LEU A 24 -11.76 17.16 -11.99
N GLN A 25 -13.00 17.62 -12.08
CA GLN A 25 -13.91 17.29 -13.17
C GLN A 25 -13.87 18.37 -14.27
N TRP A 26 -13.94 17.97 -15.54
CA TRP A 26 -14.09 18.88 -16.66
C TRP A 26 -14.94 18.26 -17.78
N ASN A 27 -15.46 19.09 -18.68
CA ASN A 27 -16.18 18.61 -19.86
C ASN A 27 -15.18 18.45 -21.03
N PRO A 28 -14.89 17.23 -21.52
CA PRO A 28 -13.97 17.00 -22.63
C PRO A 28 -14.30 17.86 -23.87
N GLU A 29 -15.57 18.06 -24.20
CA GLU A 29 -16.00 18.86 -25.37
C GLU A 29 -15.53 20.32 -25.29
N LYS A 30 -15.46 20.89 -24.08
CA LYS A 30 -14.96 22.25 -23.85
C LYS A 30 -13.44 22.34 -23.77
N HIS A 31 -12.77 21.19 -23.72
CA HIS A 31 -11.33 21.07 -23.54
C HIS A 31 -10.68 20.24 -24.67
N GLY A 32 -11.22 20.32 -25.89
CA GLY A 32 -10.61 19.72 -27.07
C GLY A 32 -10.67 18.19 -27.13
N GLY A 33 -11.64 17.58 -26.45
CA GLY A 33 -11.81 16.13 -26.37
C GLY A 33 -10.83 15.44 -25.42
N ILE A 34 -10.16 16.18 -24.53
CA ILE A 34 -9.25 15.59 -23.54
C ILE A 34 -10.09 14.86 -22.49
N GLU A 35 -9.95 13.54 -22.42
CA GLU A 35 -10.66 12.70 -21.44
C GLU A 35 -9.80 12.34 -20.23
N THR A 36 -8.46 12.34 -20.37
CA THR A 36 -7.53 11.95 -19.31
C THR A 36 -6.31 12.87 -19.31
N LEU A 37 -5.80 13.19 -18.11
CA LEU A 37 -4.62 14.03 -17.89
C LEU A 37 -3.68 13.41 -16.87
N ALA A 38 -2.37 13.48 -17.13
CA ALA A 38 -1.35 13.22 -16.13
C ALA A 38 -1.00 14.52 -15.39
N LEU A 39 -1.14 14.54 -14.07
CA LEU A 39 -0.86 15.70 -13.24
C LEU A 39 0.26 15.41 -12.24
N PRO A 40 1.15 16.40 -11.97
CA PRO A 40 2.15 16.25 -10.94
C PRO A 40 1.52 15.91 -9.59
N VAL A 41 1.98 14.84 -8.94
CA VAL A 41 1.41 14.36 -7.66
C VAL A 41 1.36 15.44 -6.57
N LYS A 42 2.30 16.40 -6.61
CA LYS A 42 2.36 17.52 -5.66
C LYS A 42 1.24 18.56 -5.81
N LYS A 43 0.47 18.51 -6.91
CA LYS A 43 -0.62 19.44 -7.20
C LYS A 43 -2.01 18.85 -6.91
N VAL A 44 -2.06 17.56 -6.60
CA VAL A 44 -3.30 16.83 -6.35
C VAL A 44 -3.28 16.33 -4.91
N TRP A 45 -4.43 16.34 -4.24
CA TRP A 45 -4.53 15.71 -2.93
C TRP A 45 -4.29 14.21 -3.10
N THR A 46 -3.44 13.62 -2.26
CA THR A 46 -3.19 12.17 -2.25
C THR A 46 -3.43 11.59 -0.87
N PRO A 47 -4.00 10.38 -0.75
CA PRO A 47 -4.12 9.73 0.54
C PRO A 47 -2.73 9.48 1.16
N ASP A 48 -2.67 9.58 2.47
CA ASP A 48 -1.50 9.42 3.31
C ASP A 48 -1.35 7.98 3.80
N ILE A 49 -1.36 7.04 2.85
CA ILE A 49 -1.24 5.61 3.15
C ILE A 49 0.14 5.32 3.77
N PHE A 50 0.14 4.56 4.85
CA PHE A 50 1.33 4.18 5.62
C PHE A 50 1.28 2.70 5.99
N LEU A 51 2.44 2.07 6.12
CA LEU A 51 2.60 0.70 6.60
C LEU A 51 2.75 0.69 8.12
N TYR A 52 1.73 0.27 8.86
CA TYR A 52 1.71 0.33 10.32
C TYR A 52 2.68 -0.62 11.01
N ASN A 53 2.84 -1.82 10.48
CA ASN A 53 3.79 -2.80 11.00
C ASN A 53 5.19 -2.66 10.37
N ASN A 54 5.57 -1.43 10.01
CA ASN A 54 6.90 -1.12 9.50
C ASN A 54 7.95 -1.26 10.61
N VAL A 55 9.02 -2.00 10.35
CA VAL A 55 10.12 -2.23 11.31
C VAL A 55 11.23 -1.18 11.22
N HIS A 56 11.24 -0.37 10.16
CA HIS A 56 12.21 0.71 10.01
C HIS A 56 11.54 2.07 10.13
N GLY A 57 12.25 3.07 10.68
CA GLY A 57 11.77 4.45 10.80
C GLY A 57 11.75 5.23 9.48
N ASP A 58 11.71 4.54 8.33
CA ASP A 58 11.51 5.20 7.04
C ASP A 58 10.03 5.56 6.84
N ALA A 59 9.73 6.38 5.83
CA ALA A 59 8.42 7.00 5.63
C ALA A 59 7.32 6.02 5.13
N GLY A 60 7.31 4.78 5.62
CA GLY A 60 6.32 3.75 5.28
C GLY A 60 6.51 3.14 3.89
N GLY A 61 7.70 3.27 3.31
CA GLY A 61 8.09 2.61 2.06
C GLY A 61 7.58 3.22 0.74
N LEU A 62 6.63 4.18 0.78
CA LEU A 62 6.10 4.84 -0.43
C LEU A 62 7.06 5.91 -0.95
N LEU A 63 7.59 5.68 -2.14
CA LEU A 63 8.45 6.65 -2.83
C LEU A 63 7.56 7.62 -3.61
N LYS A 64 7.14 8.79 -3.11
CA LYS A 64 6.24 9.70 -3.88
C LYS A 64 6.89 10.29 -5.15
N VAL A 65 7.07 9.48 -6.19
CA VAL A 65 7.83 9.79 -7.42
C VAL A 65 6.99 9.72 -8.68
N ALA A 66 5.86 9.01 -8.67
CA ALA A 66 4.99 8.87 -9.82
C ALA A 66 3.90 9.96 -9.80
N ASP A 67 3.61 10.50 -10.98
CA ASP A 67 2.49 11.40 -11.22
C ASP A 67 1.16 10.65 -11.17
N VAL A 68 0.05 11.40 -11.05
CA VAL A 68 -1.29 10.83 -11.01
C VAL A 68 -1.96 10.95 -12.37
N VAL A 69 -2.81 9.99 -12.70
CA VAL A 69 -3.68 10.03 -13.88
C VAL A 69 -5.08 10.40 -13.43
N VAL A 70 -5.66 11.41 -14.05
CA VAL A 70 -7.00 11.91 -13.73
C VAL A 70 -7.86 11.79 -14.96
N ASP A 71 -9.04 11.20 -14.82
CA ASP A 71 -10.07 11.13 -15.85
C ASP A 71 -11.02 12.33 -15.73
N SER A 72 -11.67 12.70 -16.83
CA SER A 72 -12.51 13.91 -16.92
C SER A 72 -13.72 13.92 -15.99
N ASP A 73 -14.14 12.76 -15.53
CA ASP A 73 -15.17 12.56 -14.51
C ASP A 73 -14.65 12.75 -13.08
N GLY A 74 -13.35 13.06 -12.90
CA GLY A 74 -12.69 13.31 -11.62
C GLY A 74 -12.15 12.05 -10.95
N ASN A 75 -12.17 10.89 -11.60
CA ASN A 75 -11.52 9.71 -11.07
C ASN A 75 -9.99 9.86 -11.16
N VAL A 76 -9.33 9.79 -10.02
CA VAL A 76 -7.86 9.89 -9.90
C VAL A 76 -7.30 8.50 -9.64
N THR A 77 -6.37 8.05 -10.48
CA THR A 77 -5.58 6.84 -10.30
C THR A 77 -4.13 7.20 -9.99
N TRP A 78 -3.58 6.62 -8.92
CA TRP A 78 -2.18 6.75 -8.55
C TRP A 78 -1.54 5.39 -8.36
N LEU A 79 -0.59 5.05 -9.24
CA LEU A 79 0.16 3.80 -9.21
C LEU A 79 1.59 4.09 -8.75
N GLN A 80 1.91 3.70 -7.52
CA GLN A 80 3.15 4.09 -6.88
C GLN A 80 3.99 2.88 -6.47
N PRO A 81 5.21 2.69 -7.02
CA PRO A 81 6.15 1.72 -6.46
C PRO A 81 6.61 2.11 -5.06
N GLY A 82 6.79 1.10 -4.22
CA GLY A 82 7.34 1.21 -2.87
C GLY A 82 8.17 0.01 -2.47
N ILE A 83 9.04 0.21 -1.48
CA ILE A 83 9.79 -0.86 -0.82
C ILE A 83 9.31 -0.90 0.62
N PHE A 84 8.61 -1.97 0.98
CA PHE A 84 7.94 -2.14 2.26
C PHE A 84 8.72 -3.12 3.13
N ARG A 85 8.95 -2.76 4.38
CA ARG A 85 9.71 -3.55 5.35
C ARG A 85 8.82 -3.83 6.55
N SER A 86 8.16 -4.99 6.57
CA SER A 86 7.22 -5.31 7.63
C SER A 86 7.80 -6.25 8.67
N ALA A 87 7.32 -6.12 9.90
CA ALA A 87 7.46 -7.15 10.92
C ALA A 87 6.69 -8.38 10.45
N CYS A 88 7.35 -9.54 10.46
CA CYS A 88 6.70 -10.81 10.21
C CYS A 88 7.17 -11.81 11.26
N ASP A 89 6.24 -12.37 12.04
CA ASP A 89 6.56 -13.40 13.03
C ASP A 89 6.74 -14.74 12.30
N MET A 90 8.00 -15.13 12.07
CA MET A 90 8.34 -16.32 11.31
C MET A 90 8.59 -17.51 12.24
N ASP A 91 7.90 -18.63 12.04
CA ASP A 91 8.16 -19.87 12.76
C ASP A 91 9.08 -20.80 11.96
N VAL A 92 10.35 -20.86 12.37
CA VAL A 92 11.38 -21.69 11.71
C VAL A 92 11.45 -23.12 12.25
N SER A 93 10.43 -23.58 12.98
CA SER A 93 10.39 -24.93 13.56
C SER A 93 10.44 -26.06 12.53
N LEU A 94 9.97 -25.81 11.30
CA LEU A 94 9.85 -26.77 10.21
C LEU A 94 10.80 -26.51 9.03
N PHE A 95 11.82 -25.66 9.21
CA PHE A 95 12.79 -25.35 8.16
C PHE A 95 13.44 -26.64 7.60
N PRO A 96 13.59 -26.79 6.26
CA PRO A 96 13.35 -25.80 5.20
C PRO A 96 11.98 -25.90 4.49
N PHE A 97 11.00 -26.63 5.06
CA PHE A 97 9.68 -26.86 4.45
C PHE A 97 8.57 -26.08 5.18
N ASP A 98 8.94 -24.97 5.78
CA ASP A 98 8.08 -24.09 6.55
C ASP A 98 7.26 -23.15 5.64
N GLU A 99 5.99 -22.94 6.00
CA GLU A 99 5.14 -21.92 5.40
C GLU A 99 5.07 -20.72 6.32
N GLN A 100 5.32 -19.52 5.79
CA GLN A 100 5.32 -18.28 6.55
C GLN A 100 4.17 -17.37 6.10
N THR A 101 3.38 -16.87 7.05
CA THR A 101 2.32 -15.89 6.79
C THR A 101 2.76 -14.53 7.31
N CYS A 102 3.03 -13.60 6.39
CA CYS A 102 3.41 -12.24 6.71
C CYS A 102 2.32 -11.26 6.28
N GLU A 103 1.90 -10.39 7.18
CA GLU A 103 0.88 -9.37 6.90
C GLU A 103 1.51 -8.01 6.60
N LEU A 104 0.86 -7.22 5.74
CA LEU A 104 1.19 -5.82 5.49
C LEU A 104 -0.01 -4.96 5.87
N HIS A 105 0.14 -4.14 6.91
CA HIS A 105 -0.97 -3.34 7.44
C HIS A 105 -0.93 -1.94 6.86
N PHE A 106 -1.73 -1.69 5.82
CA PHE A 106 -1.84 -0.37 5.18
C PHE A 106 -3.02 0.42 5.74
N GLY A 107 -2.82 1.70 6.03
CA GLY A 107 -3.91 2.61 6.39
C GLY A 107 -3.50 4.08 6.34
N SER A 108 -4.45 4.99 6.57
CA SER A 108 -4.18 6.43 6.61
C SER A 108 -3.51 6.82 7.92
N TRP A 109 -2.39 7.54 7.85
CA TRP A 109 -1.60 7.93 9.01
C TRP A 109 -2.30 8.98 9.90
N VAL A 110 -2.89 10.02 9.29
CA VAL A 110 -3.47 11.17 10.00
C VAL A 110 -4.99 11.21 9.95
N HIS A 111 -5.64 10.53 9.00
CA HIS A 111 -7.08 10.62 8.83
C HIS A 111 -7.80 9.41 9.40
N PRO A 112 -8.80 9.61 10.27
CA PRO A 112 -9.66 8.53 10.73
C PRO A 112 -10.59 8.04 9.62
N THR A 113 -11.20 6.87 9.81
CA THR A 113 -12.15 6.26 8.87
C THR A 113 -13.37 7.12 8.56
N SER A 114 -13.72 8.07 9.44
CA SER A 114 -14.79 9.05 9.20
C SER A 114 -14.45 10.11 8.16
N ARG A 115 -13.15 10.28 7.82
CA ARG A 115 -12.68 11.20 6.77
C ARG A 115 -12.23 10.48 5.52
N ILE A 116 -11.53 9.36 5.66
CA ILE A 116 -11.09 8.53 4.53
C ILE A 116 -11.57 7.11 4.78
N ASN A 117 -12.42 6.61 3.87
CA ASN A 117 -12.81 5.21 3.87
C ASN A 117 -11.94 4.45 2.86
N ILE A 118 -11.04 3.61 3.36
CA ILE A 118 -10.15 2.77 2.53
C ILE A 118 -10.83 1.43 2.32
N THR A 119 -11.04 1.04 1.07
CA THR A 119 -11.59 -0.27 0.70
C THR A 119 -10.52 -1.13 0.02
N PRO A 120 -10.50 -2.44 0.28
CA PRO A 120 -9.51 -3.33 -0.32
C PRO A 120 -9.74 -3.43 -1.83
N GLY A 121 -8.64 -3.33 -2.58
CA GLY A 121 -8.61 -3.57 -4.02
C GLY A 121 -8.45 -5.05 -4.36
N LYS A 122 -7.63 -5.33 -5.36
CA LYS A 122 -7.21 -6.70 -5.73
C LYS A 122 -5.69 -6.79 -5.65
N VAL A 123 -5.19 -7.95 -5.26
CA VAL A 123 -3.78 -8.27 -5.38
C VAL A 123 -3.55 -8.77 -6.80
N ASP A 124 -2.63 -8.11 -7.50
CA ASP A 124 -2.16 -8.54 -8.81
C ASP A 124 -0.77 -9.17 -8.67
N THR A 125 -0.68 -10.45 -9.01
CA THR A 125 0.56 -11.24 -8.96
C THR A 125 1.12 -11.54 -10.35
N SER A 126 0.57 -10.95 -11.41
CA SER A 126 1.03 -11.16 -12.79
C SER A 126 2.50 -10.77 -13.01
N GLU A 127 2.97 -9.77 -12.28
CA GLU A 127 4.36 -9.26 -12.32
C GLU A 127 5.22 -9.79 -11.15
N TYR A 128 4.75 -10.83 -10.44
CA TYR A 128 5.53 -11.44 -9.36
C TYR A 128 6.78 -12.12 -9.93
N GLN A 129 7.92 -11.85 -9.31
CA GLN A 129 9.19 -12.46 -9.66
C GLN A 129 9.57 -13.47 -8.58
N GLU A 130 9.48 -14.74 -8.93
CA GLU A 130 10.01 -15.84 -8.12
C GLU A 130 11.52 -15.69 -7.91
N ASN A 131 12.00 -16.05 -6.72
CA ASN A 131 13.42 -16.15 -6.44
C ASN A 131 13.75 -17.51 -5.82
N GLU A 132 15.04 -17.81 -5.66
CA GLU A 132 15.48 -19.13 -5.17
C GLU A 132 15.19 -19.37 -3.68
N GLN A 133 14.82 -18.33 -2.94
CA GLN A 133 14.65 -18.36 -1.48
C GLN A 133 13.17 -18.44 -1.06
N PHE A 134 12.26 -17.87 -1.85
CA PHE A 134 10.85 -17.71 -1.52
C PHE A 134 9.97 -17.98 -2.73
N MET A 135 8.91 -18.75 -2.50
CA MET A 135 7.81 -18.94 -3.45
C MET A 135 6.53 -18.35 -2.87
N LEU A 136 5.78 -17.59 -3.68
CA LEU A 136 4.49 -17.06 -3.27
C LEU A 136 3.42 -18.14 -3.34
N ALA A 137 3.07 -18.74 -2.20
CA ALA A 137 2.02 -19.76 -2.14
C ALA A 137 0.60 -19.17 -2.31
N LYS A 138 0.34 -18.03 -1.65
CA LYS A 138 -0.97 -17.36 -1.64
C LYS A 138 -0.83 -15.88 -1.34
N SER A 139 -1.75 -15.07 -1.86
CA SER A 139 -1.89 -13.65 -1.50
C SER A 139 -3.37 -13.29 -1.38
N GLU A 140 -3.72 -12.61 -0.29
CA GLU A 140 -5.09 -12.16 0.00
C GLU A 140 -5.07 -10.74 0.56
N ILE A 141 -6.17 -10.02 0.35
CA ILE A 141 -6.37 -8.68 0.90
C ILE A 141 -7.68 -8.66 1.67
N HIS A 142 -7.63 -8.14 2.89
CA HIS A 142 -8.77 -8.01 3.78
C HIS A 142 -8.87 -6.56 4.25
N GLY A 143 -10.10 -6.04 4.33
CA GLY A 143 -10.37 -4.72 4.90
C GLY A 143 -10.77 -4.85 6.36
N GLU A 144 -10.12 -4.11 7.25
CA GLU A 144 -10.44 -4.05 8.68
C GLU A 144 -10.53 -2.60 9.15
N VAL A 145 -11.47 -2.32 10.05
CA VAL A 145 -11.52 -1.05 10.78
C VAL A 145 -10.90 -1.28 12.15
N CYS A 146 -9.61 -0.95 12.29
CA CYS A 146 -8.86 -1.19 13.50
C CYS A 146 -8.70 0.08 14.36
N CYS A 147 -8.40 -0.13 15.65
CA CYS A 147 -8.54 0.84 16.72
C CYS A 147 -7.19 1.29 17.30
N PHE A 148 -7.15 2.46 17.92
CA PHE A 148 -6.04 2.87 18.78
C PHE A 148 -5.99 1.95 20.01
N VAL A 149 -5.03 1.02 20.05
CA VAL A 149 -4.79 0.18 21.22
C VAL A 149 -3.95 0.96 22.23
N SER A 150 -4.51 1.23 23.41
CA SER A 150 -3.73 1.75 24.54
C SER A 150 -2.99 0.60 25.20
N SER A 151 -1.67 0.56 25.06
CA SER A 151 -0.82 -0.42 25.74
C SER A 151 -0.29 0.16 27.05
N TYR A 152 -0.64 -0.46 28.18
CA TYR A 152 -0.01 -0.18 29.46
C TYR A 152 1.18 -1.12 29.62
N ILE A 153 2.39 -0.56 29.65
CA ILE A 153 3.64 -1.31 29.80
C ILE A 153 4.10 -1.14 31.26
N THR A 154 4.33 -2.26 31.96
CA THR A 154 5.06 -2.32 33.24
C THR A 154 6.49 -2.78 33.03
#